data_AF-A0A7K4DUP6-F1
#
_entry.id   AF-A0A7K4DUP6-F1
#
_cell.length_a   1.000
_cell.length_b   1.000
_cell.length_c   1.000
_cell.angle_alpha   90.00
_cell.angle_beta   90.00
_cell.angle_gamma   90.00
#
_symmetry.space_group_name_H-M   'P 1'
#
loop_
_entity.id
_entity.type
_entity.pdbx_description
1 polymer ?
#
loop_
_entity_poly.entity_id
_entity_poly.type
_entity_poly.pdbx_seq_one_letter_code
_entity_poly.pdbx_strand_id
1 'polypeptide(L)' 'MHCDEKRTLFVLKEEIEKTWDILKKSDFQDSALQKKLNEVISDYVEYKNSSQ' A
#
# COMPACT_ATOMS: atom_id res chain seq x y z
N MET A 1 -5.66 19.71 11.90
CA MET A 1 -4.61 18.74 12.26
C MET A 1 -4.16 18.10 10.95
N HIS A 2 -3.08 18.60 10.35
CA HIS A 2 -2.61 18.25 8.98
C HIS A 2 -1.38 17.31 9.03
N CYS A 3 -1.11 16.74 10.22
CA CYS A 3 0.05 15.90 10.50
C CYS A 3 -0.21 14.42 10.20
N ASP A 4 -1.48 14.01 10.13
CA ASP A 4 -1.86 12.62 9.90
C ASP A 4 -1.71 12.20 8.45
N GLU A 5 -1.94 13.08 7.48
CA GLU A 5 -1.95 12.71 6.05
C GLU A 5 -0.57 12.26 5.52
N LYS A 6 0.50 12.98 5.90
CA LYS A 6 1.87 12.60 5.54
C LYS A 6 2.28 11.29 6.21
N ARG A 7 1.80 11.04 7.43
CA ARG A 7 2.03 9.78 8.14
C ARG A 7 1.26 8.64 7.48
N THR A 8 0.01 8.87 7.05
CA THR A 8 -0.81 7.87 6.36
C THR A 8 -0.19 7.44 5.03
N LEU A 9 0.25 8.38 4.19
CA LEU A 9 0.93 8.04 2.94
C LEU A 9 2.24 7.28 3.16
N PHE A 10 3.00 7.63 4.21
CA PHE A 10 4.22 6.91 4.57
C PHE A 10 3.91 5.47 5.00
N VAL A 11 2.90 5.26 5.84
CA VAL A 11 2.47 3.93 6.30
C VAL A 11 1.97 3.08 5.13
N LEU A 12 1.13 3.63 4.26
CA LEU A 12 0.63 2.94 3.07
C LEU A 12 1.79 2.54 2.14
N LYS A 13 2.78 3.42 1.94
CA LYS A 13 3.98 3.11 1.17
C LYS A 13 4.78 1.95 1.80
N GLU A 14 5.03 1.99 3.10
CA GLU A 14 5.71 0.88 3.80
C GLU A 14 4.95 -0.43 3.66
N GLU A 15 3.62 -0.40 3.72
CA GLU A 15 2.79 -1.59 3.59
C GLU A 15 2.81 -2.17 2.17
N ILE A 16 2.86 -1.32 1.13
CA ILE A 16 3.08 -1.74 -0.26
C ILE A 16 4.43 -2.45 -0.39
N GLU A 17 5.51 -1.85 0.11
CA GLU A 17 6.86 -2.42 0.02
C GLU A 17 6.95 -3.78 0.73
N LYS A 18 6.37 -3.89 1.94
CA LYS A 18 6.32 -5.16 2.70
C LYS A 18 5.50 -6.22 1.97
N THR A 19 4.31 -5.86 1.48
CA THR A 19 3.43 -6.82 0.79
C THR A 19 4.05 -7.29 -0.52
N TRP A 20 4.72 -6.41 -1.25
CA TRP A 20 5.45 -6.75 -2.47
C TRP A 20 6.64 -7.69 -2.23
N ASP A 21 7.41 -7.48 -1.17
CA ASP A 21 8.53 -8.36 -0.80
C ASP A 21 8.05 -9.78 -0.44
N ILE A 22 6.94 -9.88 0.32
CA ILE A 22 6.33 -11.17 0.66
C ILE A 22 5.78 -11.83 -0.61
N LEU A 23 5.09 -11.08 -1.46
CA LEU A 23 4.52 -11.61 -2.70
C LEU A 23 5.62 -12.14 -3.65
N LYS A 24 6.77 -11.44 -3.74
CA LYS A 24 7.96 -11.93 -4.46
C LYS A 24 8.49 -13.25 -3.91
N LYS A 25 8.54 -13.40 -2.58
CA LYS A 25 8.99 -14.65 -1.93
C LYS A 25 8.05 -15.82 -2.22
N SER A 26 6.76 -15.53 -2.46
CA SER A 26 5.76 -16.51 -2.87
C SER A 26 5.70 -16.72 -4.39
N ASP A 27 6.68 -16.24 -5.17
CA ASP A 27 6.70 -16.27 -6.64
C ASP A 27 5.41 -15.73 -7.26
N PHE A 28 4.82 -14.71 -6.63
CA PHE A 28 3.54 -14.12 -7.02
C PHE A 28 2.37 -15.11 -7.07
N GLN A 29 2.46 -16.29 -6.45
CA GLN A 29 1.39 -17.30 -6.48
C GLN A 29 0.26 -17.01 -5.47
N ASP A 30 0.54 -16.19 -4.46
CA ASP A 30 -0.41 -15.91 -3.38
C ASP A 30 -1.44 -14.84 -3.81
N SER A 31 -2.58 -15.31 -4.29
CA SER A 31 -3.70 -14.45 -4.73
C SER A 31 -4.25 -13.54 -3.62
N ALA A 32 -4.12 -13.91 -2.35
CA ALA A 32 -4.57 -13.06 -1.25
C ALA A 32 -3.62 -11.87 -1.08
N LEU A 33 -2.32 -12.11 -1.16
CA LEU A 33 -1.31 -11.03 -1.16
C LEU A 33 -1.41 -10.14 -2.40
N GLN A 34 -1.75 -10.69 -3.57
CA GLN A 34 -2.00 -9.88 -4.77
C GLN A 34 -3.21 -8.94 -4.58
N LYS A 35 -4.32 -9.45 -4.03
CA LYS A 35 -5.50 -8.63 -3.73
C LYS A 35 -5.17 -7.53 -2.72
N LYS A 36 -4.53 -7.91 -1.62
CA LYS A 36 -4.09 -6.97 -0.58
C LYS A 36 -3.20 -5.87 -1.18
N LEU A 37 -2.22 -6.24 -2.00
CA LEU A 37 -1.33 -5.28 -2.63
C LEU A 37 -2.10 -4.27 -3.49
N ASN A 38 -3.06 -4.74 -4.29
CA ASN A 38 -3.90 -3.87 -5.11
C ASN A 38 -4.76 -2.93 -4.25
N GLU A 39 -5.35 -3.43 -3.16
CA GLU A 39 -6.14 -2.61 -2.23
C GLU A 39 -5.29 -1.49 -1.62
N VAL A 40 -4.11 -1.81 -1.07
CA VAL A 40 -3.22 -0.82 -0.45
C VAL A 40 -2.69 0.19 -1.46
N ILE A 41 -2.43 -0.22 -2.72
CA ILE A 41 -2.06 0.71 -3.80
C ILE A 41 -3.21 1.65 -4.14
N SER A 42 -4.44 1.14 -4.24
CA SER A 42 -5.63 1.98 -4.48
C SER A 42 -5.82 2.99 -3.36
N ASP A 43 -5.77 2.56 -2.09
CA ASP A 43 -5.85 3.45 -0.93
C ASP A 43 -4.74 4.52 -0.97
N TYR A 44 -3.50 4.15 -1.30
CA TYR A 44 -2.41 5.12 -1.42
C TYR A 44 -2.68 6.16 -2.50
N VAL A 45 -3.20 5.75 -3.67
CA VAL A 45 -3.51 6.66 -4.78
C VAL A 45 -4.69 7.55 -4.43
N GLU A 46 -5.77 7.00 -3.87
CA GLU A 46 -6.95 7.76 -3.45
C GLU A 46 -6.59 8.79 -2.39
N TYR A 47 -5.84 8.39 -1.36
CA TYR A 47 -5.41 9.29 -0.30
C TYR A 47 -4.46 10.36 -0.82
N LYS A 48 -3.52 10.00 -1.70
CA LYS A 48 -2.59 10.97 -2.33
C LYS A 48 -3.33 11.98 -3.19
N ASN A 49 -4.35 11.56 -3.92
CA ASN A 49 -5.16 12.43 -4.77
C ASN A 49 -6.15 13.28 -3.95
N SER A 50 -6.61 12.79 -2.79
CA SER A 50 -7.49 13.53 -1.89
C SER A 50 -6.75 14.56 -1.02
N SER A 51 -5.44 14.38 -0.81
CA SER A 51 -4.56 15.36 -0.15
C SER A 51 -3.96 16.40 -1.11
N GLN A 52 -4.38 16.42 -2.38
CA GLN A 52 -3.92 17.38 -3.40
C GLN A 52 -4.88 18.56 -3.60
#